data_AF-A0A402BBG6-F1
#
_entry.id   AF-A0A402BBG6-F1
#
_cell.length_a   1.000
_cell.length_b   1.000
_cell.length_c   1.000
_cell.angle_alpha   90.00
_cell.angle_beta   90.00
_cell.angle_gamma   90.00
#
_symmetry.space_group_name_H-M   'P 1'
#
loop_
_entity.id
_entity.type
_entity.pdbx_description
1 polymer ?
#
loop_
_entity_poly.entity_id
_entity_poly.type
_entity_poly.pdbx_seq_one_letter_code
_entity_poly.pdbx_strand_id
1 'polypeptide(L)'
;MSASMEVSDEQAQYELDRMRHSTAHLMAAAVQLLWPDAKFGVGPAIKNGFYYDIELPAALTPKDLERIETKMRELKNKKLPYERVEMDIDAAIEEMTQRKQPYKVELLNLLKERGSTAVVEETGDSDAVGVSSDQGVDKVSFYKTGHFVDLCRGPHVDATNQIGVFKLMSIAGAYWRGNEKNPQLQRLYGTAFNTKEELEHYLWFLEEAKKRDHRRLGQELDLFTFSDLVGGGLPLFTPKGTVIRDLLEEFVQSLEKPRGYQRVRIPHITKSDLYKVSGHWDKFQDDIFHVSGKSGEDFCMKPMNCPHHTQIFASRMRSYRELPIRLSEVTAVYRDELPGTLQGLSRVRAITQDDAHVFCRPDQVADEARRIYEIIDGFYKPFGMQLTIRLSLWDERHPEKYLGTAETWNNAQEQLRQFLRDNNLTWVEEAGEAAFYGPKIDFTAKDALDRSWQLATIQLDFNLPERFNLEYVGADGHATRPVMLHRAILGSVERFMSVLIEHYAGAFPTWLAPVQAVVIPIADRHLDYAYEVKNALQDVNLPNGRTLRIEIDEARESMQKKIRNAQMQKIPYMLVLGDKEAENGAVAVRRRSGGDLGTLSIADLAERLKTEVITRSDLA
;
A
#
# COMPACT_ATOMS: atom_id res chain seq x y z
N MET A 1 46.39 5.76 -13.90
CA MET A 1 45.25 4.84 -13.92
C MET A 1 44.20 5.43 -13.00
N SER A 2 43.18 6.08 -13.56
CA SER A 2 42.12 6.72 -12.79
C SER A 2 41.23 5.63 -12.19
N ALA A 3 41.24 5.53 -10.86
CA ALA A 3 40.24 4.75 -10.14
C ALA A 3 38.89 5.43 -10.33
N SER A 4 37.99 4.82 -11.10
CA SER A 4 36.57 5.12 -11.05
C SER A 4 36.06 4.68 -9.68
N MET A 5 35.93 5.62 -8.75
CA MET A 5 35.21 5.38 -7.49
C MET A 5 33.74 5.15 -7.85
N GLU A 6 33.26 3.93 -7.68
CA GLU A 6 31.81 3.66 -7.67
C GLU A 6 31.20 4.46 -6.51
N VAL A 7 30.29 5.37 -6.85
CA VAL A 7 29.52 6.16 -5.88
C VAL A 7 28.51 5.21 -5.24
N SER A 8 28.46 5.14 -3.90
CA SER A 8 27.45 4.33 -3.21
C SER A 8 26.05 4.87 -3.48
N ASP A 9 25.04 3.99 -3.46
CA ASP A 9 23.63 4.37 -3.71
C ASP A 9 23.14 5.48 -2.76
N GLU A 10 23.60 5.48 -1.50
CA GLU A 10 23.30 6.52 -0.51
C GLU A 10 23.88 7.89 -0.91
N GLN A 11 25.12 7.93 -1.40
CA GLN A 11 25.74 9.16 -1.86
C GLN A 11 25.03 9.68 -3.11
N ALA A 12 24.66 8.79 -4.04
CA ALA A 12 23.90 9.18 -5.23
C ALA A 12 22.52 9.77 -4.87
N GLN A 13 21.82 9.16 -3.91
CA GLN A 13 20.53 9.65 -3.41
C GLN A 13 20.67 11.01 -2.72
N TYR A 14 21.69 11.19 -1.88
CA TYR A 14 21.98 12.46 -1.22
C TYR A 14 22.24 13.60 -2.22
N GLU A 15 23.04 13.35 -3.26
CA GLU A 15 23.32 14.32 -4.32
C GLU A 15 22.04 14.70 -5.09
N LEU A 16 21.17 13.71 -5.35
CA LEU A 16 19.90 13.91 -6.03
C LEU A 16 18.92 14.75 -5.20
N ASP A 17 18.83 14.48 -3.90
CA ASP A 17 17.97 15.24 -2.98
C ASP A 17 18.47 16.68 -2.80
N ARG A 18 19.80 16.87 -2.71
CA ARG A 18 20.43 18.20 -2.74
C ARG A 18 20.08 18.97 -4.02
N MET A 19 20.13 18.32 -5.17
CA MET A 19 19.77 18.92 -6.45
C MET A 19 18.27 19.27 -6.52
N ARG A 20 17.39 18.37 -6.07
CA ARG A 20 15.94 18.61 -6.04
C ARG A 20 15.56 19.76 -5.11
N HIS A 21 16.18 19.83 -3.95
CA HIS A 21 15.98 20.94 -3.03
C HIS A 21 16.43 22.28 -3.64
N SER A 22 17.59 22.27 -4.32
CA SER A 22 18.06 23.44 -5.08
C SER A 22 17.11 23.82 -6.22
N THR A 23 16.49 22.84 -6.86
CA THR A 23 15.48 23.06 -7.91
C THR A 23 14.20 23.68 -7.34
N ALA A 24 13.81 23.34 -6.11
CA ALA A 24 12.70 24.00 -5.41
C ALA A 24 12.99 25.51 -5.21
N HIS A 25 14.20 25.87 -4.80
CA HIS A 25 14.62 27.27 -4.68
C HIS A 25 14.69 27.97 -6.05
N LEU A 26 15.14 27.28 -7.10
CA LEU A 26 15.12 27.82 -8.46
C LEU A 26 13.70 28.12 -8.93
N MET A 27 12.75 27.24 -8.60
CA MET A 27 11.33 27.43 -8.87
C MET A 27 10.78 28.63 -8.11
N ALA A 28 11.07 28.74 -6.81
CA ALA A 28 10.62 29.88 -5.99
C ALA A 28 11.20 31.20 -6.50
N ALA A 29 12.48 31.24 -6.87
CA ALA A 29 13.11 32.41 -7.48
C ALA A 29 12.44 32.79 -8.83
N ALA A 30 12.08 31.81 -9.65
CA ALA A 30 11.36 32.03 -10.89
C ALA A 30 9.95 32.58 -10.64
N VAL A 31 9.24 32.04 -9.64
CA VAL A 31 7.92 32.53 -9.22
C VAL A 31 8.01 33.97 -8.71
N GLN A 32 9.00 34.31 -7.88
CA GLN A 32 9.17 35.68 -7.37
C GLN A 32 9.39 36.69 -8.51
N LEU A 33 10.09 36.31 -9.58
CA LEU A 33 10.26 37.20 -10.74
C LEU A 33 8.97 37.41 -11.53
N LEU A 34 8.09 36.40 -11.58
CA LEU A 34 6.80 36.49 -12.27
C LEU A 34 5.73 37.17 -11.40
N TRP A 35 5.80 36.98 -10.09
CA TRP A 35 4.92 37.54 -9.07
C TRP A 35 5.77 38.12 -7.92
N PRO A 36 6.17 39.41 -8.00
CA PRO A 36 7.02 40.04 -7.00
C PRO A 36 6.46 40.02 -5.57
N ASP A 37 5.13 40.06 -5.44
CA ASP A 37 4.42 40.04 -4.15
C ASP A 37 4.13 38.62 -3.62
N ALA A 38 4.69 37.57 -4.25
CA ALA A 38 4.52 36.20 -3.79
C ALA A 38 5.08 36.01 -2.37
N LYS A 39 4.34 35.26 -1.54
CA LYS A 39 4.79 34.90 -0.19
C LYS A 39 5.07 33.40 -0.14
N PHE A 40 6.26 33.05 0.34
CA PHE A 40 6.79 31.70 0.29
C PHE A 40 6.64 31.01 1.64
N GLY A 41 6.03 29.82 1.62
CA GLY A 41 5.91 28.93 2.76
C GLY A 41 7.09 27.97 2.86
N VAL A 42 6.84 26.67 2.68
CA VAL A 42 7.87 25.61 2.75
C VAL A 42 8.08 24.94 1.39
N GLY A 43 9.32 24.52 1.10
CA GLY A 43 9.68 23.89 -0.16
C GLY A 43 10.71 22.77 -0.05
N PRO A 44 10.36 21.61 0.53
CA PRO A 44 11.30 20.50 0.72
C PRO A 44 11.51 19.71 -0.58
N ALA A 45 12.66 19.02 -0.64
CA ALA A 45 12.79 17.86 -1.53
C ALA A 45 11.93 16.71 -1.01
N ILE A 46 11.44 15.88 -1.92
CA ILE A 46 10.68 14.65 -1.64
C ILE A 46 11.28 13.51 -2.47
N LYS A 47 10.95 12.26 -2.11
CA LYS A 47 11.54 11.02 -2.68
C LYS A 47 11.76 11.05 -4.20
N ASN A 48 10.84 11.64 -4.98
CA ASN A 48 10.92 11.69 -6.44
C ASN A 48 10.81 13.12 -7.02
N GLY A 49 11.12 14.15 -6.23
CA GLY A 49 10.99 15.53 -6.70
C GLY A 49 11.08 16.56 -5.58
N PHE A 50 10.25 17.58 -5.67
CA PHE A 50 10.13 18.66 -4.70
C PHE A 50 8.74 19.29 -4.80
N TYR A 51 8.37 20.08 -3.79
CA TYR A 51 7.27 21.02 -3.93
C TYR A 51 7.62 22.37 -3.31
N TYR A 52 6.78 23.37 -3.52
CA TYR A 52 6.85 24.63 -2.79
C TYR A 52 5.44 25.20 -2.57
N ASP A 53 5.14 25.58 -1.32
CA ASP A 53 3.90 26.24 -0.94
C ASP A 53 4.00 27.75 -1.09
N ILE A 54 3.10 28.35 -1.86
CA ILE A 54 3.18 29.77 -2.23
C ILE A 54 1.79 30.42 -2.11
N GLU A 55 1.73 31.55 -1.42
CA GLU A 55 0.57 32.44 -1.47
C GLU A 55 0.73 33.39 -2.66
N LEU A 56 -0.25 33.35 -3.56
CA LEU A 56 -0.30 34.20 -4.74
C LEU A 56 -1.66 34.88 -4.82
N PRO A 57 -1.74 36.11 -5.37
CA PRO A 57 -3.00 36.83 -5.51
C PRO A 57 -3.99 36.17 -6.48
N ALA A 58 -3.50 35.29 -7.37
CA ALA A 58 -4.30 34.56 -8.34
C ALA A 58 -3.98 33.07 -8.31
N ALA A 59 -4.98 32.24 -8.59
CA ALA A 59 -4.81 30.81 -8.77
C ALA A 59 -3.96 30.52 -10.03
N LEU A 60 -2.95 29.67 -9.87
CA LEU A 60 -2.10 29.19 -10.94
C LEU A 60 -2.88 28.24 -11.84
N THR A 61 -2.56 28.29 -13.12
CA THR A 61 -3.10 27.41 -14.15
C THR A 61 -2.01 26.52 -14.74
N PRO A 62 -2.36 25.45 -15.48
CA PRO A 62 -1.37 24.66 -16.20
C PRO A 62 -0.49 25.49 -17.15
N LYS A 63 -1.01 26.60 -17.72
CA LYS A 63 -0.22 27.52 -18.55
C LYS A 63 0.85 28.26 -17.76
N ASP A 64 0.60 28.53 -16.48
CA ASP A 64 1.58 29.18 -15.61
C ASP A 64 2.74 28.25 -15.28
N LEU A 65 2.54 26.93 -15.24
CA LEU A 65 3.63 25.97 -15.08
C LEU A 65 4.65 26.10 -16.24
N GLU A 66 4.18 26.20 -17.49
CA GLU A 66 5.07 26.40 -18.65
C GLU A 66 5.85 27.72 -18.57
N ARG A 67 5.19 28.78 -18.09
CA ARG A 67 5.82 30.10 -17.88
C ARG A 67 6.90 30.05 -16.80
N ILE A 68 6.60 29.40 -15.66
CA ILE A 68 7.53 29.23 -14.55
C ILE A 68 8.72 28.37 -15.01
N GLU A 69 8.48 27.24 -15.67
CA GLU A 69 9.56 26.40 -16.21
C GLU A 69 10.49 27.16 -17.15
N THR A 70 9.92 27.96 -18.05
CA THR A 70 10.71 28.81 -18.97
C THR A 70 11.61 29.75 -18.17
N LYS A 71 11.07 30.41 -17.15
CA LYS A 71 11.84 31.30 -16.28
C LYS A 71 12.89 30.56 -15.46
N MET A 72 12.60 29.35 -14.96
CA MET A 72 13.57 28.49 -14.29
C MET A 72 14.74 28.14 -15.22
N ARG A 73 14.46 27.81 -16.50
CA ARG A 73 15.51 27.51 -17.50
C ARG A 73 16.38 28.73 -17.78
N GLU A 74 15.78 29.92 -17.89
CA GLU A 74 16.52 31.17 -18.00
C GLU A 74 17.46 31.40 -16.80
N LEU A 75 16.95 31.23 -15.57
CA LEU A 75 17.76 31.38 -14.35
C LEU A 75 18.87 30.33 -14.25
N LYS A 76 18.57 29.07 -14.59
CA LYS A 76 19.56 27.99 -14.68
C LYS A 76 20.73 28.39 -15.59
N ASN A 77 20.44 28.92 -16.77
CA ASN A 77 21.44 29.30 -17.76
C ASN A 77 22.31 30.51 -17.35
N LYS A 78 21.86 31.30 -16.36
CA LYS A 78 22.66 32.40 -15.79
C LYS A 78 23.75 31.93 -14.83
N LYS A 79 23.80 30.64 -14.47
CA LYS A 79 24.82 30.05 -13.57
C LYS A 79 24.93 30.81 -12.23
N LEU A 80 23.79 31.13 -11.64
CA LEU A 80 23.74 31.90 -10.40
C LEU A 80 24.27 31.03 -9.24
N PRO A 81 25.08 31.57 -8.32
CA PRO A 81 25.51 30.84 -7.14
C PRO A 81 24.37 30.67 -6.13
N TYR A 82 24.41 29.60 -5.34
CA TYR A 82 23.63 29.46 -4.11
C TYR A 82 24.48 29.93 -2.92
N GLU A 83 24.31 31.18 -2.54
CA GLU A 83 25.12 31.80 -1.48
C GLU A 83 24.47 31.55 -0.11
N ARG A 84 25.14 30.80 0.76
CA ARG A 84 24.72 30.62 2.16
C ARG A 84 25.09 31.87 2.96
N VAL A 85 24.11 32.47 3.63
CA VAL A 85 24.28 33.63 4.50
C VAL A 85 23.81 33.24 5.90
N GLU A 86 24.66 33.42 6.92
CA GLU A 86 24.23 33.29 8.31
C GLU A 86 23.78 34.65 8.85
N MET A 87 22.62 34.67 9.50
CA MET A 87 22.05 35.86 10.10
C MET A 87 21.72 35.59 11.56
N ASP A 88 21.87 36.63 12.38
CA ASP A 88 21.27 36.66 13.71
C ASP A 88 19.74 36.55 13.59
N ILE A 89 19.11 35.82 14.49
CA ILE A 89 17.68 35.52 14.37
C ILE A 89 16.80 36.78 14.41
N ASP A 90 17.20 37.81 15.17
CA ASP A 90 16.43 39.06 15.22
C ASP A 90 16.57 39.86 13.93
N ALA A 91 17.78 39.91 13.38
CA ALA A 91 18.02 40.52 12.06
C ALA A 91 17.31 39.75 10.93
N ALA A 92 17.21 38.42 11.04
CA ALA A 92 16.49 37.58 10.10
C ALA A 92 14.98 37.86 10.13
N ILE A 93 14.39 38.02 11.32
CA ILE A 93 12.98 38.37 11.49
C ILE A 93 12.69 39.73 10.87
N GLU A 94 13.56 40.72 11.12
CA GLU A 94 13.43 42.05 10.54
C GLU A 94 13.51 42.02 9.00
N GLU A 95 14.52 41.35 8.45
CA GLU A 95 14.72 41.22 7.00
C GLU A 95 13.50 40.58 6.30
N MET A 96 12.97 39.49 6.84
CA MET A 96 11.79 38.82 6.28
C MET A 96 10.51 39.63 6.45
N THR A 97 10.41 40.43 7.51
CA THR A 97 9.31 41.39 7.71
C THR A 97 9.36 42.50 6.66
N GLN A 98 10.54 43.08 6.41
CA GLN A 98 10.73 44.11 5.37
C GLN A 98 10.42 43.56 3.97
N ARG A 99 10.76 42.30 3.70
CA ARG A 99 10.43 41.58 2.46
C ARG A 99 8.99 41.08 2.37
N LYS A 100 8.16 41.35 3.38
CA LYS A 100 6.74 40.93 3.47
C LYS A 100 6.55 39.42 3.33
N GLN A 101 7.40 38.62 3.98
CA GLN A 101 7.34 37.15 3.99
C GLN A 101 6.78 36.62 5.33
N PRO A 102 5.46 36.71 5.59
CA PRO A 102 4.88 36.44 6.91
C PRO A 102 5.10 35.00 7.39
N TYR A 103 5.06 34.02 6.48
CA TYR A 103 5.30 32.61 6.81
C TYR A 103 6.73 32.36 7.29
N LYS A 104 7.71 33.04 6.69
CA LYS A 104 9.12 32.95 7.10
C LYS A 104 9.34 33.62 8.45
N VAL A 105 8.68 34.76 8.70
CA VAL A 105 8.69 35.44 10.01
C VAL A 105 8.12 34.51 11.10
N GLU A 106 7.01 33.83 10.84
CA GLU A 106 6.45 32.86 11.79
C GLU A 106 7.43 31.71 12.09
N LEU A 107 8.05 31.12 11.06
CA LEU A 107 9.05 30.06 11.24
C LEU A 107 10.26 30.52 12.06
N LEU A 108 10.73 31.76 11.85
CA LEU A 108 11.83 32.34 12.61
C LEU A 108 11.46 32.58 14.07
N ASN A 109 10.26 33.10 14.36
CA ASN A 109 9.80 33.27 15.74
C ASN A 109 9.75 31.92 16.48
N LEU A 110 9.28 30.85 15.83
CA LEU A 110 9.28 29.52 16.43
C LEU A 110 10.70 28.97 16.65
N LEU A 111 11.60 29.18 15.71
CA LEU A 111 13.02 28.84 15.90
C LEU A 111 13.63 29.62 17.07
N LYS A 112 13.26 30.90 17.24
CA LYS A 112 13.70 31.74 18.35
C LYS A 112 13.15 31.29 19.70
N GLU A 113 11.90 30.83 19.74
CA GLU A 113 11.25 30.43 20.98
C GLU A 113 11.55 28.98 21.38
N ARG A 114 11.65 28.07 20.40
CA ARG A 114 11.59 26.62 20.62
C ARG A 114 12.73 25.83 19.96
N GLY A 115 13.60 26.50 19.19
CA GLY A 115 14.68 25.84 18.43
C GLY A 115 14.21 24.98 17.25
N SER A 116 12.90 24.83 17.06
CA SER A 116 12.28 23.98 16.05
C SER A 116 11.11 24.69 15.36
N THR A 117 10.94 24.39 14.07
CA THR A 117 9.76 24.84 13.30
C THR A 117 8.58 23.88 13.43
N ALA A 118 8.78 22.69 14.01
CA ALA A 118 7.71 21.73 14.26
C ALA A 118 6.90 22.12 15.50
N VAL A 119 5.57 22.12 15.39
CA VAL A 119 4.66 22.27 16.53
C VAL A 119 4.12 20.87 16.84
N VAL A 120 4.28 20.43 18.10
CA VAL A 120 3.95 19.07 18.57
C VAL A 120 2.48 18.70 18.32
N GLU A 121 1.56 19.67 18.38
CA GLU A 121 0.13 19.44 18.07
C GLU A 121 -0.16 19.23 16.57
N GLU A 122 0.76 19.56 15.66
CA GLU A 122 0.52 19.61 14.21
C GLU A 122 1.03 18.37 13.46
N THR A 123 2.05 17.68 13.98
CA THR A 123 2.64 16.51 13.30
C THR A 123 2.02 15.20 13.75
N GLY A 124 1.40 15.14 14.93
CA GLY A 124 0.96 13.87 15.55
C GLY A 124 2.10 12.86 15.75
N ASP A 125 3.34 13.31 15.56
CA ASP A 125 4.53 12.49 15.42
C ASP A 125 5.56 13.03 16.42
N SER A 126 5.77 12.26 17.50
CA SER A 126 6.76 12.54 18.54
C SER A 126 8.19 12.46 18.02
N ASP A 127 8.38 11.89 16.82
CA ASP A 127 9.69 11.51 16.28
C ASP A 127 10.15 12.49 15.18
N ALA A 128 9.41 13.60 14.98
CA ALA A 128 9.80 14.70 14.12
C ALA A 128 11.18 15.26 14.55
N VAL A 129 12.17 15.16 13.65
CA VAL A 129 13.54 15.62 13.89
C VAL A 129 13.55 17.10 14.30
N GLY A 130 13.80 17.35 15.59
CA GLY A 130 13.78 18.69 16.20
C GLY A 130 13.00 18.80 17.50
N VAL A 131 12.33 17.74 17.98
CA VAL A 131 11.71 17.73 19.31
C VAL A 131 12.78 17.52 20.39
N SER A 132 13.35 18.63 20.85
CA SER A 132 13.91 18.90 22.20
C SER A 132 15.18 19.75 22.16
N SER A 133 14.98 21.06 22.05
CA SER A 133 15.78 21.99 22.86
C SER A 133 14.82 23.02 23.43
N ASP A 134 14.67 23.09 24.76
CA ASP A 134 14.00 24.22 25.45
C ASP A 134 14.78 25.55 25.29
N GLN A 135 15.63 25.64 24.27
CA GLN A 135 16.49 26.76 23.96
C GLN A 135 16.30 27.09 22.48
N GLY A 136 15.92 28.34 22.23
CA GLY A 136 15.87 28.92 20.90
C GLY A 136 17.23 28.91 20.21
N VAL A 137 17.22 29.15 18.89
CA VAL A 137 18.47 29.35 18.13
C VAL A 137 18.76 30.84 17.95
N ASP A 138 20.00 31.25 18.20
CA ASP A 138 20.42 32.66 18.03
C ASP A 138 20.78 33.00 16.57
N LYS A 139 21.11 31.99 15.76
CA LYS A 139 21.51 32.16 14.37
C LYS A 139 20.79 31.19 13.45
N VAL A 140 20.49 31.67 12.25
CA VAL A 140 19.83 30.91 11.18
C VAL A 140 20.57 31.11 9.87
N SER A 141 20.42 30.17 8.94
CA SER A 141 20.97 30.30 7.60
C SER A 141 19.90 30.61 6.56
N PHE A 142 20.28 31.45 5.62
CA PHE A 142 19.55 31.76 4.40
C PHE A 142 20.36 31.31 3.20
N TYR A 143 19.66 31.04 2.10
CA TYR A 143 20.28 30.86 0.80
C TYR A 143 19.78 31.92 -0.16
N LYS A 144 20.72 32.54 -0.86
CA LYS A 144 20.45 33.53 -1.89
C LYS A 144 20.72 32.93 -3.27
N THR A 145 19.76 33.11 -4.17
CA THR A 145 19.85 32.69 -5.57
C THR A 145 19.45 33.87 -6.46
N GLY A 146 20.44 34.66 -6.89
CA GLY A 146 20.18 35.94 -7.55
C GLY A 146 19.56 36.95 -6.58
N HIS A 147 18.33 37.38 -6.85
CA HIS A 147 17.58 38.32 -5.98
C HIS A 147 16.71 37.62 -4.92
N PHE A 148 16.44 36.33 -5.13
CA PHE A 148 15.66 35.52 -4.20
C PHE A 148 16.51 35.15 -2.98
N VAL A 149 15.93 35.30 -1.79
CA VAL A 149 16.56 34.99 -0.49
C VAL A 149 15.55 34.16 0.30
N ASP A 150 15.99 33.01 0.81
CA ASP A 150 15.10 32.06 1.46
C ASP A 150 15.68 31.46 2.74
N LEU A 151 14.85 31.30 3.76
CA LEU A 151 15.21 30.66 5.03
C LEU A 151 15.37 29.16 4.79
N CYS A 152 16.60 28.67 4.90
CA CYS A 152 16.91 27.29 4.61
C CYS A 152 18.24 26.85 5.25
N ARG A 153 18.27 25.62 5.77
CA ARG A 153 19.47 24.98 6.32
C ARG A 153 20.40 24.44 5.22
N GLY A 154 19.85 24.09 4.06
CA GLY A 154 20.54 23.40 2.96
C GLY A 154 20.66 21.90 3.23
N PRO A 155 21.56 21.19 2.51
CA PRO A 155 22.55 21.72 1.56
C PRO A 155 21.96 22.09 0.19
N HIS A 156 22.70 22.88 -0.59
CA HIS A 156 22.39 23.22 -1.99
C HIS A 156 23.55 22.84 -2.91
N VAL A 157 23.26 22.74 -4.22
CA VAL A 157 24.30 22.72 -5.26
C VAL A 157 24.99 24.09 -5.31
N ASP A 158 26.22 24.16 -5.82
CA ASP A 158 27.00 25.41 -5.83
C ASP A 158 26.38 26.48 -6.73
N ALA A 159 25.85 26.06 -7.89
CA ALA A 159 25.30 26.97 -8.88
C ALA A 159 24.11 26.37 -9.64
N THR A 160 23.23 27.24 -10.14
CA THR A 160 21.97 26.84 -10.80
C THR A 160 22.18 25.94 -12.02
N ASN A 161 23.34 25.99 -12.69
CA ASN A 161 23.64 25.13 -13.84
C ASN A 161 24.03 23.70 -13.47
N GLN A 162 24.28 23.41 -12.19
CA GLN A 162 24.47 22.04 -11.69
C GLN A 162 23.13 21.32 -11.48
N ILE A 163 21.99 22.04 -11.54
CA ILE A 163 20.68 21.40 -11.60
C ILE A 163 20.58 20.67 -12.94
N GLY A 164 20.20 19.39 -12.93
CA GLY A 164 19.98 18.57 -14.13
C GLY A 164 18.71 18.96 -14.90
N VAL A 165 17.97 17.96 -15.39
CA VAL A 165 16.72 18.18 -16.14
C VAL A 165 15.54 18.15 -15.17
N PHE A 166 14.65 19.14 -15.27
CA PHE A 166 13.49 19.27 -14.40
C PHE A 166 12.18 19.46 -15.18
N LYS A 167 11.07 19.15 -14.50
CA LYS A 167 9.70 19.34 -14.98
C LYS A 167 8.76 19.66 -13.81
N LEU A 168 7.86 20.62 -14.00
CA LEU A 168 6.74 20.90 -13.10
C LEU A 168 5.59 19.94 -13.42
N MET A 169 4.98 19.40 -12.36
CA MET A 169 4.08 18.26 -12.44
C MET A 169 2.61 18.65 -12.25
N SER A 170 2.30 19.30 -11.15
CA SER A 170 0.92 19.61 -10.76
C SER A 170 0.85 20.80 -9.81
N ILE A 171 -0.36 21.33 -9.67
CA ILE A 171 -0.73 22.37 -8.71
C ILE A 171 -1.75 21.74 -7.77
N ALA A 172 -1.55 21.87 -6.47
CA ALA A 172 -2.49 21.44 -5.44
C ALA A 172 -2.80 22.58 -4.47
N GLY A 173 -3.93 22.51 -3.78
CA GLY A 173 -4.20 23.35 -2.63
C GLY A 173 -3.54 22.76 -1.38
N ALA A 174 -2.92 23.60 -0.57
CA ALA A 174 -2.44 23.26 0.76
C ALA A 174 -2.95 24.30 1.75
N TYR A 175 -3.14 23.93 3.01
CA TYR A 175 -3.35 24.91 4.06
C TYR A 175 -2.06 25.09 4.82
N TRP A 176 -1.74 26.33 5.21
CA TRP A 176 -0.57 26.58 6.04
C TRP A 176 -0.66 25.72 7.31
N ARG A 177 0.43 25.01 7.63
CA ARG A 177 0.50 24.08 8.77
C ARG A 177 -0.48 22.90 8.71
N GLY A 178 -1.09 22.63 7.55
CA GLY A 178 -2.09 21.57 7.40
C GLY A 178 -3.44 21.87 8.08
N ASN A 179 -3.65 23.08 8.60
CA ASN A 179 -4.87 23.46 9.30
C ASN A 179 -5.82 24.25 8.38
N GLU A 180 -7.00 23.70 8.10
CA GLU A 180 -8.02 24.30 7.22
C GLU A 180 -8.49 25.70 7.61
N LYS A 181 -8.25 26.12 8.87
CA LYS A 181 -8.56 27.48 9.35
C LYS A 181 -7.51 28.51 8.94
N ASN A 182 -6.34 28.06 8.49
CA ASN A 182 -5.25 28.93 8.07
C ASN A 182 -5.38 29.33 6.59
N PRO A 183 -4.61 30.34 6.11
CA PRO A 183 -4.62 30.72 4.71
C PRO A 183 -4.33 29.54 3.78
N GLN A 184 -5.10 29.47 2.68
CA GLN A 184 -4.88 28.50 1.63
C GLN A 184 -3.70 28.93 0.75
N LEU A 185 -2.76 28.03 0.58
CA LEU A 185 -1.56 28.13 -0.24
C LEU A 185 -1.71 27.28 -1.51
N GLN A 186 -0.95 27.65 -2.53
CA GLN A 186 -0.83 26.86 -3.75
C GLN A 186 0.49 26.09 -3.73
N ARG A 187 0.39 24.77 -3.71
CA ARG A 187 1.53 23.85 -3.72
C ARG A 187 1.88 23.49 -5.16
N LEU A 188 3.05 23.92 -5.61
CA LEU A 188 3.59 23.54 -6.93
C LEU A 188 4.50 22.33 -6.77
N TYR A 189 4.17 21.23 -7.44
CA TYR A 189 5.02 20.04 -7.48
C TYR A 189 5.94 20.06 -8.70
N GLY A 190 7.18 19.62 -8.52
CA GLY A 190 8.14 19.43 -9.59
C GLY A 190 9.03 18.22 -9.35
N THR A 191 9.74 17.80 -10.38
CA THR A 191 10.75 16.74 -10.31
C THR A 191 12.03 17.16 -11.03
N ALA A 192 13.15 16.60 -10.62
CA ALA A 192 14.47 16.84 -11.21
C ALA A 192 15.31 15.55 -11.18
N PHE A 193 16.04 15.33 -12.27
CA PHE A 193 16.94 14.20 -12.52
C PHE A 193 18.25 14.68 -13.15
N ASN A 194 19.29 13.85 -13.10
CA ASN A 194 20.59 14.22 -13.65
C ASN A 194 20.54 14.26 -15.17
N THR A 195 19.83 13.30 -15.78
CA THR A 195 19.78 13.10 -17.23
C THR A 195 18.36 13.27 -17.79
N LYS A 196 18.27 13.42 -19.13
CA LYS A 196 16.98 13.52 -19.81
C LYS A 196 16.29 12.16 -19.84
N GLU A 197 17.08 11.11 -19.99
CA GLU A 197 16.67 9.71 -20.06
C GLU A 197 16.01 9.28 -18.73
N GLU A 198 16.59 9.64 -17.58
CA GLU A 198 16.00 9.40 -16.26
C GLU A 198 14.64 10.10 -16.10
N LEU A 199 14.54 11.37 -16.52
CA LEU A 199 13.29 12.11 -16.46
C LEU A 199 12.23 11.50 -17.40
N GLU A 200 12.60 11.18 -18.63
CA GLU A 200 11.69 10.55 -19.60
C GLU A 200 11.21 9.19 -19.09
N HIS A 201 12.10 8.38 -18.52
CA HIS A 201 11.74 7.12 -17.87
C HIS A 201 10.78 7.34 -16.69
N TYR A 202 11.04 8.32 -15.83
CA TYR A 202 10.15 8.64 -14.71
C TYR A 202 8.77 9.10 -15.18
N LEU A 203 8.69 9.92 -16.23
CA LEU A 203 7.42 10.37 -16.79
C LEU A 203 6.66 9.21 -17.46
N TRP A 204 7.36 8.36 -18.21
CA TRP A 204 6.79 7.13 -18.78
C TRP A 204 6.24 6.23 -17.67
N PHE A 205 6.99 6.07 -16.58
CA PHE A 205 6.59 5.29 -15.43
C PHE A 205 5.33 5.84 -14.74
N LEU A 206 5.21 7.16 -14.57
CA LEU A 206 3.99 7.78 -14.04
C LEU A 206 2.77 7.59 -14.96
N GLU A 207 2.96 7.61 -16.27
CA GLU A 207 1.87 7.33 -17.22
C GLU A 207 1.46 5.85 -17.20
N GLU A 208 2.42 4.93 -17.11
CA GLU A 208 2.11 3.50 -16.89
C GLU A 208 1.41 3.26 -15.54
N ALA A 209 1.79 4.00 -14.49
CA ALA A 209 1.11 3.99 -13.20
C ALA A 209 -0.36 4.36 -13.30
N LYS A 210 -0.68 5.45 -14.00
CA LYS A 210 -2.07 5.89 -14.22
C LYS A 210 -2.87 4.86 -15.01
N LYS A 211 -2.25 4.18 -15.99
CA LYS A 211 -2.92 3.10 -16.74
C LYS A 211 -3.20 1.88 -15.87
N ARG A 212 -2.40 1.66 -14.84
CA ARG A 212 -2.54 0.51 -13.93
C ARG A 212 -3.45 0.77 -12.74
N ASP A 213 -3.81 2.02 -12.48
CA ASP A 213 -4.63 2.43 -11.33
C ASP A 213 -5.88 1.55 -11.16
N HIS A 214 -5.94 0.86 -10.02
CA HIS A 214 -7.01 -0.09 -9.74
C HIS A 214 -8.40 0.56 -9.66
N ARG A 215 -8.49 1.86 -9.39
CA ARG A 215 -9.78 2.57 -9.34
C ARG A 215 -10.38 2.70 -10.73
N ARG A 216 -9.54 3.00 -11.73
CA ARG A 216 -9.93 3.07 -13.14
C ARG A 216 -10.21 1.66 -13.67
N LEU A 217 -9.25 0.75 -13.52
CA LEU A 217 -9.38 -0.61 -14.04
C LEU A 217 -10.51 -1.39 -13.34
N GLY A 218 -10.73 -1.17 -12.05
CA GLY A 218 -11.81 -1.78 -11.29
C GLY A 218 -13.19 -1.41 -11.83
N GLN A 219 -13.37 -0.17 -12.28
CA GLN A 219 -14.61 0.25 -12.95
C GLN A 219 -14.69 -0.27 -14.38
N GLU A 220 -13.62 -0.15 -15.17
CA GLU A 220 -13.58 -0.60 -16.58
C GLU A 220 -13.83 -2.11 -16.74
N LEU A 221 -13.36 -2.90 -15.77
CA LEU A 221 -13.51 -4.36 -15.74
C LEU A 221 -14.71 -4.84 -14.91
N ASP A 222 -15.53 -3.90 -14.40
CA ASP A 222 -16.70 -4.19 -13.58
C ASP A 222 -16.36 -5.10 -12.38
N LEU A 223 -15.37 -4.73 -11.57
CA LEU A 223 -14.91 -5.52 -10.40
C LEU A 223 -15.50 -5.00 -9.09
N PHE A 224 -15.61 -3.68 -8.93
CA PHE A 224 -16.19 -3.07 -7.75
C PHE A 224 -16.70 -1.67 -8.08
N THR A 225 -17.57 -1.16 -7.23
CA THR A 225 -18.05 0.22 -7.28
C THR A 225 -18.16 0.80 -5.88
N PHE A 226 -18.29 2.12 -5.81
CA PHE A 226 -18.62 2.86 -4.59
C PHE A 226 -19.93 3.59 -4.80
N SER A 227 -20.67 3.78 -3.72
CA SER A 227 -21.95 4.49 -3.74
C SER A 227 -21.96 5.52 -2.63
N ASP A 228 -22.26 6.78 -2.98
CA ASP A 228 -22.39 7.87 -1.99
C ASP A 228 -23.50 7.57 -0.97
N LEU A 229 -24.52 6.81 -1.37
CA LEU A 229 -25.59 6.36 -0.47
C LEU A 229 -25.14 5.27 0.51
N VAL A 230 -24.11 4.51 0.16
CA VAL A 230 -23.53 3.48 1.04
C VAL A 230 -22.48 4.10 1.97
N GLY A 231 -21.65 4.98 1.44
CA GLY A 231 -20.61 5.71 2.17
C GLY A 231 -19.20 5.44 1.66
N GLY A 232 -18.31 6.42 1.88
CA GLY A 232 -16.91 6.33 1.46
C GLY A 232 -16.18 5.18 2.17
N GLY A 233 -15.28 4.50 1.45
CA GLY A 233 -14.46 3.43 2.01
C GLY A 233 -15.24 2.13 2.29
N LEU A 234 -16.44 1.99 1.73
CA LEU A 234 -17.28 0.79 1.81
C LEU A 234 -17.49 0.22 0.40
N PRO A 235 -16.53 -0.59 -0.12
CA PRO A 235 -16.59 -1.07 -1.49
C PRO A 235 -17.74 -2.06 -1.71
N LEU A 236 -18.42 -1.93 -2.86
CA LEU A 236 -19.40 -2.90 -3.35
C LEU A 236 -18.74 -3.76 -4.42
N PHE A 237 -18.47 -5.02 -4.11
CA PHE A 237 -17.95 -5.96 -5.09
C PHE A 237 -19.08 -6.43 -6.02
N THR A 238 -18.85 -6.31 -7.33
CA THR A 238 -19.75 -6.82 -8.38
C THR A 238 -19.58 -8.34 -8.49
N PRO A 239 -20.35 -9.05 -9.35
CA PRO A 239 -20.15 -10.48 -9.55
C PRO A 239 -18.71 -10.85 -9.94
N LYS A 240 -18.07 -10.09 -10.84
CA LYS A 240 -16.70 -10.38 -11.29
C LYS A 240 -15.67 -10.15 -10.19
N GLY A 241 -15.79 -9.08 -9.40
CA GLY A 241 -14.89 -8.84 -8.28
C GLY A 241 -15.06 -9.88 -7.16
N THR A 242 -16.30 -10.27 -6.88
CA THR A 242 -16.63 -11.31 -5.90
C THR A 242 -15.96 -12.65 -6.27
N VAL A 243 -15.96 -13.03 -7.56
CA VAL A 243 -15.26 -14.24 -8.03
C VAL A 243 -13.77 -14.20 -7.68
N ILE A 244 -13.08 -13.08 -7.93
CA ILE A 244 -11.65 -12.94 -7.61
C ILE A 244 -11.43 -13.09 -6.12
N ARG A 245 -12.24 -12.39 -5.32
CA ARG A 245 -12.19 -12.44 -3.86
C ARG A 245 -12.36 -13.87 -3.33
N ASP A 246 -13.34 -14.61 -3.81
CA ASP A 246 -13.57 -15.98 -3.38
C ASP A 246 -12.42 -16.91 -3.76
N LEU A 247 -11.85 -16.75 -4.97
CA LEU A 247 -10.71 -17.54 -5.43
C LEU A 247 -9.46 -17.29 -4.57
N LEU A 248 -9.27 -16.06 -4.12
CA LEU A 248 -8.18 -15.69 -3.20
C LEU A 248 -8.40 -16.31 -1.81
N GLU A 249 -9.61 -16.22 -1.27
CA GLU A 249 -9.99 -16.86 0.00
C GLU A 249 -9.80 -18.40 -0.05
N GLU A 250 -10.27 -19.03 -1.13
CA GLU A 250 -10.10 -20.48 -1.33
C GLU A 250 -8.63 -20.87 -1.44
N PHE A 251 -7.83 -20.04 -2.11
CA PHE A 251 -6.41 -20.33 -2.28
C PHE A 251 -5.69 -20.31 -0.93
N VAL A 252 -5.84 -19.26 -0.12
CA VAL A 252 -5.21 -19.22 1.20
C VAL A 252 -5.69 -20.38 2.07
N GLN A 253 -6.98 -20.71 2.06
CA GLN A 253 -7.53 -21.85 2.80
C GLN A 253 -6.97 -23.20 2.34
N SER A 254 -6.69 -23.36 1.05
CA SER A 254 -6.08 -24.58 0.51
C SER A 254 -4.66 -24.81 1.05
N LEU A 255 -3.95 -23.74 1.44
CA LEU A 255 -2.62 -23.81 2.04
C LEU A 255 -2.67 -23.99 3.57
N GLU A 256 -3.71 -23.44 4.20
CA GLU A 256 -3.96 -23.52 5.64
C GLU A 256 -4.44 -24.90 6.10
N LYS A 257 -5.41 -25.49 5.39
CA LYS A 257 -6.10 -26.72 5.81
C LYS A 257 -5.14 -27.90 6.03
N PRO A 258 -4.17 -28.19 5.14
CA PRO A 258 -3.19 -29.26 5.37
C PRO A 258 -2.28 -29.02 6.60
N ARG A 259 -2.18 -27.77 7.07
CA ARG A 259 -1.38 -27.37 8.24
C ARG A 259 -2.19 -27.31 9.53
N GLY A 260 -3.42 -27.82 9.52
CA GLY A 260 -4.24 -28.00 10.72
C GLY A 260 -4.92 -26.73 11.22
N TYR A 261 -5.09 -25.72 10.37
CA TYR A 261 -5.94 -24.56 10.66
C TYR A 261 -7.41 -24.96 10.67
N GLN A 262 -8.13 -24.42 11.66
CA GLN A 262 -9.55 -24.65 11.86
C GLN A 262 -10.32 -23.36 11.63
N ARG A 263 -11.28 -23.40 10.70
CA ARG A 263 -12.12 -22.23 10.43
C ARG A 263 -13.06 -21.96 11.58
N VAL A 264 -13.12 -20.69 11.99
CA VAL A 264 -14.09 -20.19 12.98
C VAL A 264 -14.93 -19.06 12.37
N ARG A 265 -15.97 -18.64 13.10
CA ARG A 265 -16.81 -17.50 12.74
C ARG A 265 -17.09 -16.67 13.99
N ILE A 266 -16.85 -15.37 13.92
CA ILE A 266 -17.06 -14.44 15.04
C ILE A 266 -18.02 -13.30 14.66
N PRO A 267 -18.71 -12.69 15.64
CA PRO A 267 -19.56 -11.53 15.38
C PRO A 267 -18.77 -10.31 14.91
N HIS A 268 -19.46 -9.34 14.28
CA HIS A 268 -18.88 -8.05 13.86
C HIS A 268 -19.10 -6.93 14.88
N ILE A 269 -20.07 -7.10 15.77
CA ILE A 269 -20.42 -6.16 16.85
C ILE A 269 -20.06 -6.83 18.18
N THR A 270 -19.45 -6.08 19.09
CA THR A 270 -19.04 -6.59 20.40
C THR A 270 -19.07 -5.49 21.47
N LYS A 271 -19.09 -5.90 22.74
CA LYS A 271 -19.01 -4.95 23.86
C LYS A 271 -17.65 -4.26 23.85
N SER A 272 -17.64 -2.95 24.08
CA SER A 272 -16.40 -2.16 24.18
C SER A 272 -15.44 -2.70 25.24
N ASP A 273 -15.96 -3.35 26.29
CA ASP A 273 -15.18 -3.99 27.35
C ASP A 273 -14.20 -5.05 26.84
N LEU A 274 -14.53 -5.76 25.75
CA LEU A 274 -13.61 -6.72 25.13
C LEU A 274 -12.32 -6.03 24.67
N TYR A 275 -12.43 -4.81 24.12
CA TYR A 275 -11.30 -4.02 23.66
C TYR A 275 -10.56 -3.30 24.78
N LYS A 276 -11.25 -2.96 25.88
CA LYS A 276 -10.61 -2.47 27.11
C LYS A 276 -9.73 -3.54 27.75
N VAL A 277 -10.26 -4.76 27.90
CA VAL A 277 -9.50 -5.90 28.44
C VAL A 277 -8.29 -6.22 27.56
N SER A 278 -8.46 -6.25 26.24
CA SER A 278 -7.33 -6.52 25.33
C SER A 278 -6.30 -5.38 25.25
N GLY A 279 -6.62 -4.17 25.70
CA GLY A 279 -5.74 -2.99 25.65
C GLY A 279 -5.78 -2.23 24.33
N HIS A 280 -6.62 -2.65 23.38
CA HIS A 280 -6.82 -1.92 22.13
C HIS A 280 -7.58 -0.63 22.33
N TRP A 281 -8.50 -0.57 23.30
CA TRP A 281 -9.27 0.64 23.56
C TRP A 281 -8.38 1.87 23.82
N ASP A 282 -7.36 1.70 24.66
CA ASP A 282 -6.46 2.78 25.08
C ASP A 282 -5.68 3.39 23.89
N LYS A 283 -5.54 2.65 22.77
CA LYS A 283 -4.74 3.04 21.60
C LYS A 283 -5.55 3.30 20.34
N PHE A 284 -6.73 2.69 20.20
CA PHE A 284 -7.52 2.68 18.97
C PHE A 284 -8.94 3.24 19.14
N GLN A 285 -9.35 3.70 20.33
CA GLN A 285 -10.73 4.18 20.55
C GLN A 285 -11.19 5.22 19.52
N ASP A 286 -10.31 6.12 19.10
CA ASP A 286 -10.64 7.17 18.13
C ASP A 286 -10.89 6.63 16.70
N ASP A 287 -10.37 5.43 16.40
CA ASP A 287 -10.52 4.75 15.11
C ASP A 287 -11.60 3.65 15.14
N ILE A 288 -12.38 3.53 16.23
CA ILE A 288 -13.40 2.49 16.40
C ILE A 288 -14.80 3.07 16.14
N PHE A 289 -15.57 2.40 15.27
CA PHE A 289 -16.99 2.73 15.13
C PHE A 289 -17.78 2.30 16.36
N HIS A 290 -18.41 3.27 17.02
CA HIS A 290 -19.33 3.04 18.11
C HIS A 290 -20.73 2.65 17.61
N VAL A 291 -21.39 1.76 18.34
CA VAL A 291 -22.72 1.24 18.02
C VAL A 291 -23.62 1.43 19.23
N SER A 292 -24.67 2.23 19.08
CA SER A 292 -25.68 2.44 20.12
C SER A 292 -26.88 1.51 19.92
N GLY A 293 -27.14 0.64 20.90
CA GLY A 293 -28.31 -0.23 20.94
C GLY A 293 -29.46 0.30 21.82
N LYS A 294 -30.62 -0.37 21.78
CA LYS A 294 -31.78 -0.03 22.64
C LYS A 294 -31.52 -0.28 24.13
N SER A 295 -30.58 -1.16 24.48
CA SER A 295 -30.26 -1.52 25.87
C SER A 295 -29.41 -0.48 26.60
N GLY A 296 -28.88 0.52 25.90
CA GLY A 296 -27.92 1.47 26.47
C GLY A 296 -26.54 0.88 26.75
N GLU A 297 -26.29 -0.39 26.38
CA GLU A 297 -24.96 -1.00 26.44
C GLU A 297 -24.05 -0.39 25.37
N ASP A 298 -22.77 -0.24 25.72
CA ASP A 298 -21.72 0.29 24.86
C ASP A 298 -21.14 -0.82 23.97
N PHE A 299 -21.55 -0.80 22.69
CA PHE A 299 -21.07 -1.70 21.66
C PHE A 299 -20.20 -0.95 20.65
N CYS A 300 -19.35 -1.70 19.96
CA CYS A 300 -18.57 -1.20 18.83
C CYS A 300 -18.50 -2.23 17.71
N MET A 301 -18.17 -1.78 16.52
CA MET A 301 -17.74 -2.64 15.43
C MET A 301 -16.31 -3.10 15.68
N LYS A 302 -16.01 -4.38 15.42
CA LYS A 302 -14.67 -4.90 15.64
C LYS A 302 -13.61 -4.22 14.74
N PRO A 303 -12.54 -3.60 15.27
CA PRO A 303 -11.38 -3.16 14.47
C PRO A 303 -10.40 -4.28 14.13
N MET A 304 -10.54 -5.45 14.78
CA MET A 304 -9.69 -6.63 14.62
C MET A 304 -10.32 -7.88 15.24
N ASN A 305 -9.81 -9.07 14.87
CA ASN A 305 -10.41 -10.35 15.25
C ASN A 305 -9.78 -10.99 16.51
N CYS A 306 -8.54 -10.65 16.87
CA CYS A 306 -7.77 -11.28 17.96
C CYS A 306 -8.58 -11.48 19.25
N PRO A 307 -9.20 -10.43 19.85
CA PRO A 307 -9.96 -10.59 21.09
C PRO A 307 -11.13 -11.56 21.02
N HIS A 308 -11.70 -11.80 19.84
CA HIS A 308 -12.78 -12.78 19.68
C HIS A 308 -12.22 -14.21 19.64
N HIS A 309 -11.08 -14.42 18.97
CA HIS A 309 -10.43 -15.73 18.90
C HIS A 309 -9.89 -16.15 20.28
N THR A 310 -9.47 -15.21 21.13
CA THR A 310 -9.12 -15.53 22.53
C THR A 310 -10.33 -16.05 23.32
N GLN A 311 -11.54 -15.55 23.07
CA GLN A 311 -12.75 -16.07 23.73
C GLN A 311 -13.09 -17.48 23.26
N ILE A 312 -12.82 -17.82 21.99
CA ILE A 312 -12.95 -19.20 21.51
C ILE A 312 -11.95 -20.10 22.22
N PHE A 313 -10.69 -19.67 22.38
CA PHE A 313 -9.70 -20.41 23.15
C PHE A 313 -10.18 -20.65 24.60
N ALA A 314 -10.61 -19.59 25.28
CA ALA A 314 -11.05 -19.57 26.68
C ALA A 314 -12.37 -20.32 26.96
N SER A 315 -13.19 -20.59 25.93
CA SER A 315 -14.51 -21.25 26.07
C SER A 315 -14.49 -22.62 26.77
N ARG A 316 -13.33 -23.28 26.83
CA ARG A 316 -13.12 -24.49 27.61
C ARG A 316 -11.65 -24.63 28.00
N MET A 317 -11.42 -25.43 29.03
CA MET A 317 -10.07 -25.85 29.43
C MET A 317 -9.34 -26.56 28.28
N ARG A 318 -8.05 -26.26 28.13
CA ARG A 318 -7.16 -26.80 27.09
C ARG A 318 -6.05 -27.61 27.73
N SER A 319 -5.66 -28.73 27.12
CA SER A 319 -4.46 -29.50 27.51
C SER A 319 -3.26 -29.10 26.65
N TYR A 320 -2.05 -29.18 27.20
CA TYR A 320 -0.79 -29.02 26.44
C TYR A 320 -0.71 -29.93 25.21
N ARG A 321 -1.42 -31.08 25.21
CA ARG A 321 -1.50 -32.04 24.10
C ARG A 321 -2.35 -31.57 22.93
N GLU A 322 -3.25 -30.62 23.15
CA GLU A 322 -4.07 -30.01 22.09
C GLU A 322 -3.33 -28.88 21.37
N LEU A 323 -2.25 -28.37 21.96
CA LEU A 323 -1.45 -27.30 21.37
C LEU A 323 -0.46 -27.87 20.34
N PRO A 324 -0.35 -27.24 19.16
CA PRO A 324 -0.88 -25.91 18.81
C PRO A 324 -2.33 -25.90 18.29
N ILE A 325 -3.12 -24.93 18.74
CA ILE A 325 -4.47 -24.64 18.24
C ILE A 325 -4.38 -23.49 17.24
N ARG A 326 -4.90 -23.68 16.03
CA ARG A 326 -4.81 -22.71 14.94
C ARG A 326 -6.21 -22.31 14.48
N LEU A 327 -6.65 -21.10 14.82
CA LEU A 327 -7.96 -20.60 14.43
C LEU A 327 -7.80 -19.65 13.25
N SER A 328 -8.49 -19.89 12.12
CA SER A 328 -8.48 -18.97 10.98
C SER A 328 -9.88 -18.47 10.63
N GLU A 329 -9.96 -17.24 10.15
CA GLU A 329 -11.20 -16.64 9.69
C GLU A 329 -10.92 -15.53 8.67
N VAL A 330 -11.50 -15.67 7.48
CA VAL A 330 -11.58 -14.57 6.51
C VAL A 330 -12.84 -13.76 6.81
N THR A 331 -12.68 -12.58 7.41
CA THR A 331 -13.82 -11.79 7.92
C THR A 331 -13.54 -10.29 7.95
N ALA A 332 -14.61 -9.50 7.86
CA ALA A 332 -14.55 -8.05 7.85
C ALA A 332 -14.39 -7.45 9.25
N VAL A 333 -13.43 -6.53 9.37
CA VAL A 333 -13.21 -5.61 10.48
C VAL A 333 -13.44 -4.17 10.00
N TYR A 334 -13.64 -3.23 10.92
CA TYR A 334 -14.05 -1.88 10.62
C TYR A 334 -13.19 -0.85 11.36
N ARG A 335 -12.69 0.15 10.64
CA ARG A 335 -11.87 1.24 11.18
C ARG A 335 -12.41 2.58 10.70
N ASP A 336 -12.58 3.55 11.59
CA ASP A 336 -13.11 4.88 11.26
C ASP A 336 -12.02 5.78 10.64
N GLU A 337 -11.51 5.33 9.50
CA GLU A 337 -10.53 6.05 8.72
C GLU A 337 -11.07 7.42 8.28
N LEU A 338 -10.22 8.44 8.39
CA LEU A 338 -10.52 9.80 7.95
C LEU A 338 -10.96 9.83 6.48
N PRO A 339 -12.05 10.53 6.11
CA PRO A 339 -12.55 10.54 4.74
C PRO A 339 -11.50 10.93 3.68
N GLY A 340 -10.59 11.86 4.02
CA GLY A 340 -9.55 12.35 3.12
C GLY A 340 -8.41 11.34 2.86
N THR A 341 -8.30 10.27 3.64
CA THR A 341 -7.25 9.25 3.47
C THR A 341 -7.74 8.03 2.68
N LEU A 342 -9.06 7.90 2.46
CA LEU A 342 -9.65 6.80 1.74
C LEU A 342 -9.17 6.77 0.27
N GLN A 343 -8.78 5.60 -0.20
CA GLN A 343 -8.22 5.45 -1.54
C GLN A 343 -8.63 4.12 -2.14
N GLY A 344 -9.67 4.14 -2.99
CA GLY A 344 -10.13 2.97 -3.73
C GLY A 344 -10.25 1.74 -2.81
N LEU A 345 -9.60 0.64 -3.19
CA LEU A 345 -9.49 -0.56 -2.36
C LEU A 345 -8.22 -0.60 -1.48
N SER A 346 -7.24 0.29 -1.71
CA SER A 346 -5.97 0.27 -0.96
C SER A 346 -6.10 0.78 0.49
N ARG A 347 -7.07 1.67 0.74
CA ARG A 347 -7.44 2.16 2.09
C ARG A 347 -8.94 2.36 2.19
N VAL A 348 -9.59 1.52 3.00
CA VAL A 348 -11.04 1.39 3.15
C VAL A 348 -11.41 1.31 4.64
N ARG A 349 -12.68 1.54 4.96
CA ARG A 349 -13.22 1.43 6.33
C ARG A 349 -13.64 0.02 6.68
N ALA A 350 -14.23 -0.70 5.73
CA ALA A 350 -14.55 -2.12 5.88
C ALA A 350 -13.45 -2.97 5.23
N ILE A 351 -12.69 -3.67 6.06
CA ILE A 351 -11.46 -4.38 5.69
C ILE A 351 -11.69 -5.86 5.95
N THR A 352 -11.55 -6.72 4.95
CA THR A 352 -11.64 -8.17 5.15
C THR A 352 -10.26 -8.76 5.27
N GLN A 353 -9.92 -9.28 6.44
CA GLN A 353 -8.61 -9.86 6.69
C GLN A 353 -8.68 -11.38 6.65
N ASP A 354 -7.65 -12.02 6.10
CA ASP A 354 -7.44 -13.47 6.16
C ASP A 354 -6.75 -13.88 7.47
N ASP A 355 -7.36 -13.43 8.55
CA ASP A 355 -6.74 -13.38 9.87
C ASP A 355 -6.71 -14.77 10.51
N ALA A 356 -5.64 -15.05 11.25
CA ALA A 356 -5.55 -16.26 12.04
C ALA A 356 -4.68 -16.08 13.27
N HIS A 357 -5.04 -16.83 14.31
CA HIS A 357 -4.39 -16.82 15.60
C HIS A 357 -3.98 -18.24 15.97
N VAL A 358 -2.68 -18.44 16.17
CA VAL A 358 -2.11 -19.71 16.62
C VAL A 358 -1.78 -19.61 18.10
N PHE A 359 -2.45 -20.41 18.92
CA PHE A 359 -2.13 -20.59 20.33
C PHE A 359 -1.20 -21.79 20.46
N CYS A 360 0.01 -21.57 20.93
CA CYS A 360 1.04 -22.59 21.03
C CYS A 360 1.80 -22.48 22.35
N ARG A 361 2.59 -23.50 22.68
CA ARG A 361 3.53 -23.41 23.80
C ARG A 361 4.78 -22.62 23.38
N PRO A 362 5.53 -22.02 24.34
CA PRO A 362 6.77 -21.33 24.02
C PRO A 362 7.76 -22.17 23.20
N ASP A 363 7.86 -23.48 23.46
CA ASP A 363 8.75 -24.40 22.72
C ASP A 363 8.33 -24.65 21.27
N GLN A 364 7.11 -24.26 20.87
CA GLN A 364 6.54 -24.50 19.55
C GLN A 364 6.59 -23.27 18.63
N VAL A 365 6.98 -22.10 19.13
CA VAL A 365 6.90 -20.82 18.39
C VAL A 365 7.67 -20.86 17.08
N ALA A 366 8.91 -21.37 17.08
CA ALA A 366 9.75 -21.43 15.88
C ALA A 366 9.15 -22.33 14.79
N ASP A 367 8.61 -23.49 15.17
CA ASP A 367 7.95 -24.41 14.24
C ASP A 367 6.67 -23.82 13.64
N GLU A 368 5.90 -23.09 14.44
CA GLU A 368 4.69 -22.41 13.96
C GLU A 368 5.01 -21.23 13.04
N ALA A 369 6.02 -20.42 13.37
CA ALA A 369 6.51 -19.36 12.49
C ALA A 369 6.96 -19.92 11.13
N ARG A 370 7.67 -21.05 11.12
CA ARG A 370 8.08 -21.74 9.87
C ARG A 370 6.88 -22.21 9.07
N ARG A 371 5.88 -22.82 9.71
CA ARG A 371 4.65 -23.24 9.01
C ARG A 371 3.90 -22.07 8.40
N ILE A 372 3.87 -20.92 9.08
CA ILE A 372 3.25 -19.71 8.54
C ILE A 372 4.05 -19.19 7.35
N TYR A 373 5.38 -19.13 7.45
CA TYR A 373 6.25 -18.73 6.34
C TYR A 373 6.05 -19.61 5.08
N GLU A 374 5.92 -20.93 5.23
CA GLU A 374 5.61 -21.81 4.10
C GLU A 374 4.25 -21.53 3.44
N ILE A 375 3.26 -21.06 4.21
CA ILE A 375 1.97 -20.60 3.66
C ILE A 375 2.18 -19.33 2.87
N ILE A 376 2.94 -18.37 3.42
CA ILE A 376 3.27 -17.10 2.76
C ILE A 376 3.99 -17.39 1.43
N ASP A 377 5.12 -18.11 1.45
CA ASP A 377 5.88 -18.45 0.25
C ASP A 377 5.01 -19.17 -0.81
N GLY A 378 4.25 -20.18 -0.37
CA GLY A 378 3.33 -20.92 -1.23
C GLY A 378 2.22 -20.07 -1.83
N PHE A 379 1.75 -19.04 -1.12
CA PHE A 379 0.72 -18.12 -1.58
C PHE A 379 1.26 -17.11 -2.59
N TYR A 380 2.43 -16.51 -2.35
CA TYR A 380 2.95 -15.43 -3.20
C TYR A 380 3.60 -15.93 -4.50
N LYS A 381 4.14 -17.16 -4.50
CA LYS A 381 4.86 -17.73 -5.65
C LYS A 381 4.05 -17.75 -6.96
N PRO A 382 2.76 -18.14 -7.01
CA PRO A 382 1.97 -18.10 -8.24
C PRO A 382 1.73 -16.70 -8.81
N PHE A 383 1.88 -15.65 -7.99
CA PHE A 383 1.70 -14.27 -8.46
C PHE A 383 2.97 -13.69 -9.10
N GLY A 384 4.12 -14.37 -8.97
CA GLY A 384 5.41 -13.87 -9.41
C GLY A 384 5.86 -12.62 -8.64
N MET A 385 5.33 -12.40 -7.43
CA MET A 385 5.71 -11.27 -6.57
C MET A 385 6.94 -11.64 -5.75
N GLN A 386 7.98 -10.82 -5.81
CA GLN A 386 9.16 -10.98 -4.96
C GLN A 386 8.91 -10.33 -3.60
N LEU A 387 9.05 -11.12 -2.53
CA LEU A 387 8.93 -10.65 -1.15
C LEU A 387 10.28 -10.20 -0.62
N THR A 388 10.26 -9.08 0.09
CA THR A 388 11.36 -8.61 0.93
C THR A 388 10.93 -8.69 2.38
N ILE A 389 11.84 -9.12 3.24
CA ILE A 389 11.54 -9.41 4.64
C ILE A 389 12.08 -8.29 5.52
N ARG A 390 11.24 -7.83 6.44
CA ARG A 390 11.56 -6.82 7.43
C ARG A 390 11.25 -7.37 8.82
N LEU A 391 12.20 -7.26 9.73
CA LEU A 391 11.97 -7.53 11.15
C LEU A 391 11.70 -6.20 11.86
N SER A 392 10.46 -6.00 12.24
CA SER A 392 9.97 -4.78 12.87
C SER A 392 10.10 -4.89 14.38
N LEU A 393 10.90 -3.99 14.95
CA LEU A 393 11.32 -3.96 16.35
C LEU A 393 10.60 -2.84 17.11
N TRP A 394 10.57 -2.93 18.44
CA TRP A 394 10.10 -1.81 19.26
C TRP A 394 11.08 -0.64 19.24
N ASP A 395 10.58 0.56 19.53
CA ASP A 395 11.43 1.71 19.79
C ASP A 395 11.85 1.74 21.27
N GLU A 396 13.12 1.43 21.53
CA GLU A 396 13.72 1.47 22.86
C GLU A 396 13.72 2.88 23.49
N ARG A 397 13.60 3.93 22.67
CA ARG A 397 13.53 5.33 23.13
C ARG A 397 12.14 5.70 23.61
N HIS A 398 11.11 4.99 23.14
CA HIS A 398 9.70 5.24 23.43
C HIS A 398 8.98 3.97 23.94
N PRO A 399 9.46 3.33 25.02
CA PRO A 399 8.91 2.06 25.51
C PRO A 399 7.44 2.18 25.97
N GLU A 400 6.97 3.37 26.35
CA GLU A 400 5.58 3.65 26.72
C GLU A 400 4.58 3.39 25.59
N LYS A 401 5.05 3.40 24.32
CA LYS A 401 4.23 3.05 23.15
C LYS A 401 3.95 1.54 23.05
N TYR A 402 4.58 0.69 23.87
CA TYR A 402 4.50 -0.77 23.80
C TYR A 402 3.99 -1.39 25.11
N LEU A 403 3.37 -2.57 25.02
CA LEU A 403 2.91 -3.36 26.17
C LEU A 403 3.95 -4.42 26.54
N GLY A 404 4.06 -4.72 27.83
CA GLY A 404 4.99 -5.72 28.38
C GLY A 404 6.30 -5.11 28.89
N THR A 405 7.26 -5.97 29.25
CA THR A 405 8.57 -5.56 29.76
C THR A 405 9.64 -5.59 28.68
N ALA A 406 10.73 -4.83 28.87
CA ALA A 406 11.89 -4.86 27.97
C ALA A 406 12.47 -6.27 27.80
N GLU A 407 12.44 -7.09 28.86
CA GLU A 407 12.90 -8.48 28.82
C GLU A 407 12.04 -9.33 27.88
N THR A 408 10.71 -9.22 27.99
CA THR A 408 9.78 -9.91 27.08
C THR A 408 10.01 -9.50 25.63
N TRP A 409 10.20 -8.20 25.38
CA TRP A 409 10.49 -7.68 24.03
C TRP A 409 11.81 -8.21 23.47
N ASN A 410 12.89 -8.12 24.24
CA ASN A 410 14.20 -8.61 23.81
C ASN A 410 14.19 -10.10 23.50
N ASN A 411 13.49 -10.89 24.33
CA ASN A 411 13.30 -12.31 24.10
C ASN A 411 12.50 -12.58 22.81
N ALA A 412 11.36 -11.90 22.64
CA ALA A 412 10.52 -12.03 21.45
C ALA A 412 11.26 -11.68 20.15
N GLN A 413 12.04 -10.59 20.17
CA GLN A 413 12.84 -10.16 19.02
C GLN A 413 13.93 -11.17 18.67
N GLU A 414 14.63 -11.72 19.67
CA GLU A 414 15.66 -12.72 19.42
C GLU A 414 15.07 -14.04 18.90
N GLN A 415 13.89 -14.45 19.35
CA GLN A 415 13.18 -15.61 18.78
C GLN A 415 12.90 -15.44 17.28
N LEU A 416 12.45 -14.24 16.87
CA LEU A 416 12.21 -13.94 15.45
C LEU A 416 13.52 -13.83 14.65
N ARG A 417 14.59 -13.26 15.22
CA ARG A 417 15.92 -13.26 14.59
C ARG A 417 16.45 -14.67 14.38
N GLN A 418 16.34 -15.51 15.39
CA GLN A 418 16.80 -16.90 15.31
C GLN A 418 16.02 -17.66 14.24
N PHE A 419 14.70 -17.48 14.17
CA PHE A 419 13.88 -18.02 13.10
C PHE A 419 14.38 -17.59 11.70
N LEU A 420 14.67 -16.31 11.50
CA LEU A 420 15.18 -15.78 10.23
C LEU A 420 16.55 -16.38 9.86
N ARG A 421 17.45 -16.53 10.85
CA ARG A 421 18.77 -17.17 10.68
C ARG A 421 18.63 -18.65 10.31
N ASP A 422 17.81 -19.40 11.03
CA ASP A 422 17.65 -20.86 10.83
C ASP A 422 17.08 -21.19 9.45
N ASN A 423 16.31 -20.28 8.85
CA ASN A 423 15.74 -20.43 7.52
C ASN A 423 16.60 -19.79 6.41
N ASN A 424 17.81 -19.30 6.72
CA ASN A 424 18.72 -18.61 5.80
C ASN A 424 18.05 -17.49 4.99
N LEU A 425 17.17 -16.73 5.65
CA LEU A 425 16.44 -15.63 5.02
C LEU A 425 17.31 -14.37 5.02
N THR A 426 17.08 -13.48 4.06
CA THR A 426 17.68 -12.13 4.05
C THR A 426 16.64 -11.14 4.54
N TRP A 427 16.97 -10.33 5.54
CA TRP A 427 16.04 -9.36 6.14
C TRP A 427 16.74 -8.05 6.49
N VAL A 428 15.93 -7.02 6.71
CA VAL A 428 16.35 -5.74 7.30
C VAL A 428 15.65 -5.54 8.64
N GLU A 429 16.30 -4.91 9.61
CA GLU A 429 15.68 -4.55 10.90
C GLU A 429 15.22 -3.10 10.88
N GLU A 430 14.06 -2.83 11.47
CA GLU A 430 13.50 -1.48 11.54
C GLU A 430 12.89 -1.23 12.92
N ALA A 431 13.48 -0.30 13.67
CA ALA A 431 13.02 0.10 14.99
C ALA A 431 11.79 1.03 14.87
N GLY A 432 10.84 0.88 15.80
CA GLY A 432 9.61 1.68 15.84
C GLY A 432 8.43 1.05 15.10
N GLU A 433 8.68 0.12 14.17
CA GLU A 433 7.65 -0.43 13.28
C GLU A 433 6.90 -1.66 13.86
N ALA A 434 7.29 -2.18 15.03
CA ALA A 434 6.54 -3.26 15.69
C ALA A 434 5.11 -2.82 16.05
N ALA A 435 4.16 -3.77 16.16
CA ALA A 435 2.89 -3.40 16.78
C ALA A 435 3.05 -3.31 18.30
N PHE A 436 2.13 -2.62 18.93
CA PHE A 436 2.27 -2.27 20.34
C PHE A 436 2.31 -3.47 21.31
N TYR A 437 1.91 -4.67 20.91
CA TYR A 437 1.89 -5.88 21.74
C TYR A 437 2.96 -6.92 21.37
N GLY A 438 3.81 -6.66 20.37
CA GLY A 438 4.93 -7.55 20.08
C GLY A 438 5.59 -7.33 18.70
N PRO A 439 6.82 -7.88 18.52
CA PRO A 439 7.58 -7.73 17.28
C PRO A 439 6.95 -8.56 16.16
N LYS A 440 7.27 -8.19 14.92
CA LYS A 440 6.66 -8.83 13.74
C LYS A 440 7.65 -8.96 12.60
N ILE A 441 7.51 -10.03 11.83
CA ILE A 441 8.17 -10.23 10.55
C ILE A 441 7.17 -9.78 9.48
N ASP A 442 7.51 -8.72 8.78
CA ASP A 442 6.71 -8.16 7.71
C ASP A 442 7.26 -8.56 6.36
N PHE A 443 6.35 -8.95 5.47
CA PHE A 443 6.66 -9.29 4.10
C PHE A 443 6.14 -8.18 3.21
N THR A 444 7.06 -7.48 2.57
CA THR A 444 6.74 -6.40 1.65
C THR A 444 7.00 -6.82 0.21
N ALA A 445 6.03 -6.57 -0.66
CA ALA A 445 6.15 -6.80 -2.09
C ALA A 445 6.20 -5.46 -2.81
N LYS A 446 7.09 -5.35 -3.80
CA LYS A 446 7.03 -4.24 -4.76
C LYS A 446 6.02 -4.57 -5.85
N ASP A 447 5.11 -3.65 -6.12
CA ASP A 447 4.21 -3.78 -7.26
C ASP A 447 4.91 -3.38 -8.58
N ALA A 448 4.18 -3.49 -9.69
CA ALA A 448 4.67 -3.09 -11.02
C ALA A 448 5.01 -1.58 -11.13
N LEU A 449 4.72 -0.79 -10.10
CA LEU A 449 4.95 0.65 -9.97
C LEU A 449 5.95 0.95 -8.85
N ASP A 450 6.82 0.00 -8.50
CA ASP A 450 7.88 0.11 -7.50
C ASP A 450 7.42 0.65 -6.12
N ARG A 451 6.12 0.51 -5.83
CA ARG A 451 5.58 0.83 -4.50
C ARG A 451 5.69 -0.42 -3.64
N SER A 452 6.27 -0.26 -2.47
CA SER A 452 6.33 -1.32 -1.47
C SER A 452 5.03 -1.39 -0.71
N TRP A 453 4.40 -2.56 -0.74
CA TRP A 453 3.21 -2.88 0.03
C TRP A 453 3.56 -3.92 1.08
N GLN A 454 3.33 -3.61 2.35
CA GLN A 454 3.29 -4.63 3.40
C GLN A 454 1.99 -5.42 3.24
N LEU A 455 2.11 -6.73 3.05
CA LEU A 455 0.97 -7.59 2.73
C LEU A 455 0.82 -8.72 3.76
N ALA A 456 1.86 -9.54 3.95
CA ALA A 456 1.85 -10.59 4.96
C ALA A 456 2.61 -10.18 6.23
N THR A 457 2.22 -10.76 7.35
CA THR A 457 2.91 -10.55 8.64
C THR A 457 2.87 -11.82 9.49
N ILE A 458 3.95 -12.06 10.24
CA ILE A 458 4.00 -13.03 11.34
C ILE A 458 4.31 -12.23 12.59
N GLN A 459 3.41 -12.23 13.55
CA GLN A 459 3.54 -11.40 14.74
C GLN A 459 3.42 -12.24 16.01
N LEU A 460 4.36 -12.03 16.92
CA LEU A 460 4.45 -12.76 18.18
C LEU A 460 3.85 -11.92 19.31
N ASP A 461 2.88 -12.48 20.03
CA ASP A 461 2.14 -11.79 21.08
C ASP A 461 2.12 -12.59 22.39
N PHE A 462 2.74 -12.00 23.41
CA PHE A 462 2.75 -12.49 24.79
C PHE A 462 1.75 -11.74 25.68
N ASN A 463 1.24 -10.60 25.24
CA ASN A 463 0.45 -9.65 26.01
C ASN A 463 -1.04 -10.03 26.05
N LEU A 464 -1.67 -10.36 24.92
CA LEU A 464 -3.10 -10.71 24.93
C LEU A 464 -3.39 -11.99 25.73
N PRO A 465 -2.59 -13.07 25.64
CA PRO A 465 -2.78 -14.22 26.51
C PRO A 465 -2.75 -13.88 28.00
N GLU A 466 -1.93 -12.92 28.41
CA GLU A 466 -1.87 -12.43 29.79
C GLU A 466 -3.10 -11.60 30.15
N ARG A 467 -3.46 -10.61 29.31
CA ARG A 467 -4.60 -9.72 29.54
C ARG A 467 -5.94 -10.45 29.62
N PHE A 468 -6.11 -11.52 28.86
CA PHE A 468 -7.30 -12.38 28.90
C PHE A 468 -7.20 -13.54 29.88
N ASN A 469 -6.10 -13.66 30.63
CA ASN A 469 -5.82 -14.78 31.52
C ASN A 469 -6.03 -16.14 30.84
N LEU A 470 -5.47 -16.30 29.63
CA LEU A 470 -5.56 -17.54 28.88
C LEU A 470 -4.61 -18.57 29.47
N GLU A 471 -5.12 -19.79 29.68
CA GLU A 471 -4.35 -20.88 30.29
C GLU A 471 -4.64 -22.22 29.60
N TYR A 472 -3.65 -23.09 29.65
CA TYR A 472 -3.77 -24.52 29.35
C TYR A 472 -3.17 -25.33 30.50
N VAL A 473 -3.57 -26.60 30.63
CA VAL A 473 -3.01 -27.54 31.60
C VAL A 473 -1.70 -28.11 31.05
N GLY A 474 -0.60 -27.78 31.71
CA GLY A 474 0.76 -28.25 31.42
C GLY A 474 0.93 -29.76 31.59
N ALA A 475 2.07 -30.27 31.15
CA ALA A 475 2.40 -31.70 31.31
C ALA A 475 2.58 -32.11 32.78
N ASP A 476 2.88 -31.14 33.64
CA ASP A 476 2.99 -31.23 35.08
C ASP A 476 1.63 -31.06 35.81
N GLY A 477 0.55 -30.80 35.08
CA GLY A 477 -0.79 -30.59 35.62
C GLY A 477 -1.08 -29.16 36.09
N HIS A 478 -0.12 -28.23 36.00
CA HIS A 478 -0.33 -26.84 36.40
C HIS A 478 -0.88 -25.99 35.25
N ALA A 479 -1.59 -24.92 35.59
CA ALA A 479 -2.01 -23.92 34.61
C ALA A 479 -0.79 -23.19 34.06
N THR A 480 -0.67 -23.14 32.73
CA THR A 480 0.41 -22.47 32.01
C THR A 480 -0.19 -21.58 30.92
N ARG A 481 0.45 -20.44 30.64
CA ARG A 481 -0.01 -19.48 29.64
C ARG A 481 0.47 -19.86 28.23
N PRO A 482 -0.40 -19.85 27.20
CA PRO A 482 0.04 -20.04 25.83
C PRO A 482 0.70 -18.77 25.28
N VAL A 483 1.45 -18.94 24.21
CA VAL A 483 1.91 -17.85 23.33
C VAL A 483 0.95 -17.76 22.15
N MET A 484 0.66 -16.54 21.67
CA MET A 484 -0.17 -16.33 20.50
C MET A 484 0.66 -15.78 19.34
N LEU A 485 0.50 -16.38 18.15
CA LEU A 485 0.99 -15.83 16.89
C LEU A 485 -0.19 -15.29 16.10
N HIS A 486 -0.12 -14.03 15.70
CA HIS A 486 -1.02 -13.45 14.71
C HIS A 486 -0.41 -13.60 13.34
N ARG A 487 -1.25 -13.83 12.35
CA ARG A 487 -0.81 -13.75 10.96
C ARG A 487 -1.91 -13.29 10.04
N ALA A 488 -1.49 -12.62 8.98
CA ALA A 488 -2.26 -12.42 7.77
C ALA A 488 -1.35 -12.76 6.59
N ILE A 489 -1.90 -13.39 5.56
CA ILE A 489 -1.15 -13.78 4.35
C ILE A 489 -1.43 -12.77 3.24
N LEU A 490 -2.71 -12.44 3.00
CA LEU A 490 -3.11 -11.37 2.08
C LEU A 490 -3.01 -9.99 2.74
N GLY A 491 -3.14 -9.96 4.07
CA GLY A 491 -3.38 -8.74 4.81
C GLY A 491 -4.87 -8.44 4.78
N SER A 492 -5.29 -7.49 3.96
CA SER A 492 -6.70 -7.32 3.63
C SER A 492 -6.95 -7.71 2.19
N VAL A 493 -8.06 -8.40 1.94
CA VAL A 493 -8.51 -8.79 0.59
C VAL A 493 -8.63 -7.56 -0.31
N GLU A 494 -9.18 -6.45 0.19
CA GLU A 494 -9.37 -5.21 -0.57
C GLU A 494 -8.02 -4.65 -1.04
N ARG A 495 -7.07 -4.42 -0.11
CA ARG A 495 -5.72 -3.96 -0.47
C ARG A 495 -4.97 -4.94 -1.36
N PHE A 496 -5.07 -6.24 -1.09
CA PHE A 496 -4.41 -7.23 -1.95
C PHE A 496 -4.98 -7.21 -3.37
N MET A 497 -6.31 -7.07 -3.51
CA MET A 497 -6.95 -6.87 -4.81
C MET A 497 -6.50 -5.59 -5.51
N SER A 498 -6.31 -4.47 -4.80
CA SER A 498 -5.77 -3.25 -5.42
C SER A 498 -4.39 -3.50 -6.02
N VAL A 499 -3.51 -4.15 -5.24
CA VAL A 499 -2.15 -4.51 -5.68
C VAL A 499 -2.21 -5.48 -6.86
N LEU A 500 -3.08 -6.50 -6.83
CA LEU A 500 -3.21 -7.47 -7.93
C LEU A 500 -3.70 -6.83 -9.23
N ILE A 501 -4.70 -5.95 -9.16
CA ILE A 501 -5.21 -5.23 -10.33
C ILE A 501 -4.09 -4.42 -10.98
N GLU A 502 -3.30 -3.71 -10.17
CA GLU A 502 -2.19 -2.87 -10.65
C GLU A 502 -1.01 -3.71 -11.18
N HIS A 503 -0.66 -4.79 -10.49
CA HIS A 503 0.38 -5.74 -10.86
C HIS A 503 0.14 -6.33 -12.26
N TYR A 504 -1.08 -6.81 -12.50
CA TYR A 504 -1.46 -7.39 -13.78
C TYR A 504 -1.99 -6.38 -14.81
N ALA A 505 -2.07 -5.09 -14.46
CA ALA A 505 -2.80 -4.11 -15.25
C ALA A 505 -4.22 -4.59 -15.63
N GLY A 506 -4.89 -5.28 -14.70
CA GLY A 506 -6.20 -5.90 -14.86
C GLY A 506 -6.24 -7.17 -15.72
N ALA A 507 -5.12 -7.59 -16.30
CA ALA A 507 -5.03 -8.78 -17.15
C ALA A 507 -4.70 -10.03 -16.30
N PHE A 508 -5.63 -10.41 -15.43
CA PHE A 508 -5.45 -11.51 -14.48
C PHE A 508 -5.04 -12.83 -15.15
N PRO A 509 -4.24 -13.66 -14.46
CA PRO A 509 -3.97 -15.01 -14.94
C PRO A 509 -5.24 -15.84 -15.04
N THR A 510 -5.25 -16.87 -15.88
CA THR A 510 -6.44 -17.66 -16.22
C THR A 510 -7.14 -18.18 -14.96
N TRP A 511 -6.40 -18.61 -13.94
CA TRP A 511 -7.00 -19.12 -12.71
C TRP A 511 -7.78 -18.07 -11.90
N LEU A 512 -7.40 -16.78 -11.99
CA LEU A 512 -8.05 -15.66 -11.29
C LEU A 512 -9.06 -14.89 -12.14
N ALA A 513 -8.95 -14.96 -13.47
CA ALA A 513 -9.80 -14.17 -14.35
C ALA A 513 -11.30 -14.43 -14.07
N PRO A 514 -12.14 -13.40 -13.85
CA PRO A 514 -13.56 -13.59 -13.61
C PRO A 514 -14.25 -14.36 -14.72
N VAL A 515 -13.85 -14.09 -15.96
CA VAL A 515 -14.20 -14.83 -17.16
C VAL A 515 -12.91 -15.35 -17.75
N GLN A 516 -12.79 -16.67 -17.90
CA GLN A 516 -11.58 -17.33 -18.38
C GLN A 516 -11.57 -17.44 -19.90
N ALA A 517 -12.73 -17.73 -20.49
CA ALA A 517 -12.92 -17.68 -21.93
C ALA A 517 -14.29 -17.11 -22.29
N VAL A 518 -14.35 -16.44 -23.44
CA VAL A 518 -15.60 -15.99 -24.05
C VAL A 518 -15.77 -16.65 -25.42
N VAL A 519 -16.94 -17.23 -25.66
CA VAL A 519 -17.33 -17.82 -26.92
C VAL A 519 -17.95 -16.74 -27.81
N ILE A 520 -17.43 -16.62 -29.04
CA ILE A 520 -17.77 -15.57 -30.00
C ILE A 520 -18.32 -16.24 -31.27
N PRO A 521 -19.65 -16.43 -31.38
CA PRO A 521 -20.27 -16.89 -32.62
C PRO A 521 -20.23 -15.78 -33.68
N ILE A 522 -19.81 -16.11 -34.92
CA ILE A 522 -19.75 -15.13 -36.03
C ILE A 522 -21.14 -14.82 -36.64
N ALA A 523 -22.16 -15.62 -36.30
CA ALA A 523 -23.54 -15.44 -36.73
C ALA A 523 -24.49 -16.21 -35.79
N ASP A 524 -25.76 -15.78 -35.71
CA ASP A 524 -26.78 -16.35 -34.81
C ASP A 524 -26.98 -17.87 -35.03
N ARG A 525 -26.77 -18.38 -36.25
CA ARG A 525 -26.86 -19.82 -36.55
C ARG A 525 -25.83 -20.69 -35.81
N HIS A 526 -24.77 -20.10 -35.26
CA HIS A 526 -23.74 -20.81 -34.49
C HIS A 526 -24.01 -20.80 -32.98
N LEU A 527 -25.12 -20.22 -32.52
CA LEU A 527 -25.44 -20.11 -31.09
C LEU A 527 -25.63 -21.48 -30.43
N ASP A 528 -26.30 -22.42 -31.09
CA ASP A 528 -26.50 -23.77 -30.55
C ASP A 528 -25.14 -24.46 -30.29
N TYR A 529 -24.23 -24.39 -31.27
CA TYR A 529 -22.86 -24.90 -31.11
C TYR A 529 -22.07 -24.12 -30.04
N ALA A 530 -22.29 -22.82 -29.90
CA ALA A 530 -21.67 -22.02 -28.82
C ALA A 530 -22.09 -22.51 -27.43
N TYR A 531 -23.36 -22.87 -27.24
CA TYR A 531 -23.83 -23.48 -26.00
C TYR A 531 -23.26 -24.86 -25.77
N GLU A 532 -23.11 -25.69 -26.80
CA GLU A 532 -22.43 -27.00 -26.70
C GLU A 532 -20.98 -26.84 -26.22
N VAL A 533 -20.22 -25.94 -26.84
CA VAL A 533 -18.83 -25.63 -26.45
C VAL A 533 -18.77 -25.13 -25.00
N LYS A 534 -19.65 -24.19 -24.62
CA LYS A 534 -19.71 -23.65 -23.26
C LYS A 534 -19.97 -24.78 -22.26
N ASN A 535 -21.00 -25.60 -22.48
CA ASN A 535 -21.38 -26.67 -21.56
C ASN A 535 -20.25 -27.69 -21.42
N ALA A 536 -19.64 -28.12 -22.52
CA ALA A 536 -18.53 -29.06 -22.51
C ALA A 536 -17.31 -28.55 -21.72
N LEU A 537 -17.02 -27.25 -21.79
CA LEU A 537 -15.96 -26.63 -20.99
C LEU A 537 -16.37 -26.45 -19.52
N GLN A 538 -17.64 -26.14 -19.24
CA GLN A 538 -18.14 -25.99 -17.87
C GLN A 538 -18.22 -27.33 -17.12
N ASP A 539 -18.46 -28.45 -17.82
CA ASP A 539 -18.49 -29.79 -17.24
C ASP A 539 -17.12 -30.32 -16.80
N VAL A 540 -16.04 -29.58 -17.08
CA VAL A 540 -14.69 -29.91 -16.62
C VAL A 540 -14.59 -29.78 -15.11
N ASN A 541 -14.38 -30.91 -14.44
CA ASN A 541 -14.18 -30.97 -12.99
C ASN A 541 -12.80 -30.40 -12.60
N LEU A 542 -12.80 -29.30 -11.84
CA LEU A 542 -11.59 -28.78 -11.18
C LEU A 542 -11.43 -29.39 -9.77
N PRO A 543 -10.20 -29.52 -9.24
CA PRO A 543 -9.94 -30.12 -7.92
C PRO A 543 -10.63 -29.41 -6.74
N ASN A 544 -10.96 -28.13 -6.89
CA ASN A 544 -11.68 -27.34 -5.89
C ASN A 544 -13.21 -27.43 -6.03
N GLY A 545 -13.74 -28.27 -6.93
CA GLY A 545 -15.17 -28.41 -7.19
C GLY A 545 -15.79 -27.25 -7.98
N ARG A 546 -14.97 -26.31 -8.46
CA ARG A 546 -15.42 -25.25 -9.37
C ARG A 546 -15.45 -25.74 -10.82
N THR A 547 -16.16 -25.00 -11.66
CA THR A 547 -16.20 -25.16 -13.12
C THR A 547 -15.38 -24.07 -13.80
N LEU A 548 -15.05 -24.28 -15.07
CA LEU A 548 -14.45 -23.23 -15.89
C LEU A 548 -15.46 -22.09 -16.10
N ARG A 549 -14.99 -20.84 -15.98
CA ARG A 549 -15.82 -19.64 -16.08
C ARG A 549 -15.89 -19.16 -17.53
N ILE A 550 -16.86 -19.70 -18.26
CA ILE A 550 -17.04 -19.48 -19.70
C ILE A 550 -18.31 -18.67 -19.96
N GLU A 551 -18.20 -17.62 -20.77
CA GLU A 551 -19.32 -16.80 -21.23
C GLU A 551 -19.54 -16.94 -22.75
N ILE A 552 -20.72 -16.58 -23.23
CA ILE A 552 -21.02 -16.45 -24.67
C ILE A 552 -21.35 -15.00 -24.95
N ASP A 553 -20.74 -14.41 -25.99
CA ASP A 553 -21.11 -13.09 -26.48
C ASP A 553 -22.23 -13.22 -27.54
N GLU A 554 -23.46 -13.07 -27.07
CA GLU A 554 -24.69 -13.10 -27.88
C GLU A 554 -25.03 -11.75 -28.54
N ALA A 555 -24.18 -10.72 -28.38
CA ALA A 555 -24.49 -9.41 -28.91
C ALA A 555 -24.61 -9.44 -30.44
N ARG A 556 -25.54 -8.66 -31.00
CA ARG A 556 -25.69 -8.49 -32.45
C ARG A 556 -24.66 -7.50 -33.00
N GLU A 557 -23.40 -7.82 -32.82
CA GLU A 557 -22.24 -7.01 -33.21
C GLU A 557 -21.31 -7.80 -34.14
N SER A 558 -20.48 -7.08 -34.90
CA SER A 558 -19.46 -7.74 -35.73
C SER A 558 -18.48 -8.53 -34.85
N MET A 559 -17.99 -9.66 -35.36
CA MET A 559 -16.97 -10.47 -34.70
C MET A 559 -15.77 -9.62 -34.24
N GLN A 560 -15.29 -8.68 -35.06
CA GLN A 560 -14.17 -7.81 -34.70
C GLN A 560 -14.50 -6.91 -33.50
N LYS A 561 -15.75 -6.44 -33.38
CA LYS A 561 -16.19 -5.63 -32.24
C LYS A 561 -16.28 -6.49 -30.97
N LYS A 562 -16.82 -7.72 -31.06
CA LYS A 562 -16.83 -8.69 -29.95
C LYS A 562 -15.42 -9.02 -29.45
N ILE A 563 -14.50 -9.32 -30.37
CA ILE A 563 -13.08 -9.56 -30.05
C ILE A 563 -12.49 -8.34 -29.35
N ARG A 564 -12.72 -7.12 -29.86
CA ARG A 564 -12.24 -5.89 -29.22
C ARG A 564 -12.81 -5.71 -27.82
N ASN A 565 -14.11 -5.95 -27.62
CA ASN A 565 -14.76 -5.85 -26.30
C ASN A 565 -14.14 -6.86 -25.31
N ALA A 566 -13.94 -8.11 -25.74
CA ALA A 566 -13.29 -9.15 -24.94
C ALA A 566 -11.84 -8.80 -24.58
N GLN A 567 -11.07 -8.21 -25.51
CA GLN A 567 -9.72 -7.72 -25.25
C GLN A 567 -9.70 -6.55 -24.27
N MET A 568 -10.65 -5.61 -24.38
CA MET A 568 -10.82 -4.50 -23.42
C MET A 568 -11.17 -5.02 -22.02
N GLN A 569 -11.99 -6.07 -21.94
CA GLN A 569 -12.30 -6.80 -20.71
C GLN A 569 -11.17 -7.75 -20.26
N LYS A 570 -10.09 -7.85 -21.04
CA LYS A 570 -8.87 -8.63 -20.76
C LYS A 570 -9.14 -10.12 -20.51
N ILE A 571 -10.18 -10.67 -21.14
CA ILE A 571 -10.56 -12.09 -21.02
C ILE A 571 -9.44 -12.95 -21.61
N PRO A 572 -8.84 -13.89 -20.85
CA PRO A 572 -7.66 -14.65 -21.28
C PRO A 572 -7.82 -15.31 -22.65
N TYR A 573 -8.97 -15.94 -22.91
CA TYR A 573 -9.27 -16.67 -24.14
C TYR A 573 -10.53 -16.17 -24.85
N MET A 574 -10.45 -16.06 -26.17
CA MET A 574 -11.58 -15.79 -27.07
C MET A 574 -11.73 -16.97 -28.01
N LEU A 575 -12.91 -17.60 -28.02
CA LEU A 575 -13.20 -18.81 -28.76
C LEU A 575 -14.13 -18.46 -29.93
N VAL A 576 -13.58 -18.28 -31.13
CA VAL A 576 -14.34 -17.86 -32.31
C VAL A 576 -14.95 -19.08 -32.99
N LEU A 577 -16.26 -19.01 -33.28
CA LEU A 577 -17.01 -20.11 -33.88
C LEU A 577 -17.66 -19.67 -35.20
N GLY A 578 -17.26 -20.32 -36.30
CA GLY A 578 -17.92 -20.25 -37.60
C GLY A 578 -18.38 -21.61 -38.11
N ASP A 579 -18.78 -21.65 -39.39
CA ASP A 579 -19.31 -22.86 -40.02
C ASP A 579 -18.27 -24.00 -39.98
N LYS A 580 -17.00 -23.70 -40.25
CA LYS A 580 -15.90 -24.68 -40.23
C LYS A 580 -15.65 -25.27 -38.84
N GLU A 581 -15.70 -24.43 -37.80
CA GLU A 581 -15.51 -24.86 -36.42
C GLU A 581 -16.65 -25.78 -35.98
N ALA A 582 -17.89 -25.41 -36.28
CA ALA A 582 -19.08 -26.21 -35.97
C ALA A 582 -19.08 -27.57 -36.70
N GLU A 583 -18.74 -27.60 -38.00
CA GLU A 583 -18.66 -28.84 -38.78
C GLU A 583 -17.60 -29.82 -38.25
N ASN A 584 -16.48 -29.31 -37.73
CA ASN A 584 -15.36 -30.13 -37.27
C ASN A 584 -15.37 -30.41 -35.76
N GLY A 585 -16.35 -29.92 -35.01
CA GLY A 585 -16.39 -30.06 -33.56
C GLY A 585 -15.18 -29.39 -32.87
N ALA A 586 -14.71 -28.26 -33.41
CA ALA A 586 -13.51 -27.57 -32.97
C ALA A 586 -13.76 -26.08 -32.70
N VAL A 587 -12.77 -25.38 -32.16
CA VAL A 587 -12.86 -23.96 -31.82
C VAL A 587 -11.60 -23.21 -32.24
N ALA A 588 -11.74 -22.03 -32.84
CA ALA A 588 -10.61 -21.16 -33.15
C ALA A 588 -10.24 -20.34 -31.90
N VAL A 589 -9.03 -20.53 -31.37
CA VAL A 589 -8.64 -20.01 -30.05
C VAL A 589 -7.68 -18.85 -30.18
N ARG A 590 -8.06 -17.71 -29.62
CA ARG A 590 -7.23 -16.50 -29.57
C ARG A 590 -6.96 -16.09 -28.12
N ARG A 591 -5.72 -15.73 -27.82
CA ARG A 591 -5.33 -15.15 -26.53
C ARG A 591 -5.62 -13.64 -26.49
N ARG A 592 -5.86 -13.10 -25.28
CA ARG A 592 -6.00 -11.63 -25.07
C ARG A 592 -4.83 -10.82 -25.65
N SER A 593 -3.61 -11.36 -25.57
CA SER A 593 -2.38 -10.74 -26.06
C SER A 593 -2.27 -10.66 -27.58
N GLY A 594 -3.25 -11.22 -28.31
CA GLY A 594 -3.30 -11.20 -29.77
C GLY A 594 -2.68 -12.41 -30.44
N GLY A 595 -2.09 -13.35 -29.68
CA GLY A 595 -1.60 -14.63 -30.21
C GLY A 595 -2.76 -15.54 -30.64
N ASP A 596 -2.67 -16.04 -31.86
CA ASP A 596 -3.60 -17.02 -32.45
C ASP A 596 -3.03 -18.43 -32.19
N LEU A 597 -3.81 -19.27 -31.51
CA LEU A 597 -3.45 -20.67 -31.24
C LEU A 597 -3.99 -21.62 -32.32
N GLY A 598 -4.66 -21.07 -33.35
CA GLY A 598 -5.34 -21.84 -34.38
C GLY A 598 -6.56 -22.56 -33.85
N THR A 599 -6.94 -23.61 -34.56
CA THR A 599 -8.11 -24.43 -34.23
C THR A 599 -7.71 -25.55 -33.28
N LEU A 600 -8.40 -25.65 -32.14
CA LEU A 600 -8.24 -26.72 -31.15
C LEU A 600 -9.52 -27.54 -31.04
N SER A 601 -9.39 -28.82 -30.67
CA SER A 601 -10.56 -29.59 -30.25
C SER A 601 -11.06 -29.08 -28.90
N ILE A 602 -12.35 -29.28 -28.61
CA ILE A 602 -12.93 -28.91 -27.30
C ILE A 602 -12.20 -29.62 -26.16
N ALA A 603 -11.81 -30.88 -26.37
CA ALA A 603 -11.09 -31.69 -25.37
C ALA A 603 -9.69 -31.14 -25.08
N ASP A 604 -8.93 -30.76 -26.10
CA ASP A 604 -7.59 -30.19 -25.93
C ASP A 604 -7.66 -28.83 -25.22
N LEU A 605 -8.64 -28.00 -25.58
CA LEU A 605 -8.86 -26.72 -24.90
C LEU A 605 -9.27 -26.91 -23.44
N ALA A 606 -10.15 -27.86 -23.14
CA ALA A 606 -10.56 -28.21 -21.79
C ALA A 606 -9.37 -28.61 -20.92
N GLU A 607 -8.52 -29.53 -21.41
CA GLU A 607 -7.35 -29.99 -20.66
C GLU A 607 -6.31 -28.88 -20.48
N ARG A 608 -6.15 -28.02 -21.49
CA ARG A 608 -5.30 -26.83 -21.40
C ARG A 608 -5.76 -25.89 -20.29
N LEU A 609 -7.03 -25.45 -20.33
CA LEU A 609 -7.59 -24.52 -19.34
C LEU A 609 -7.54 -25.11 -17.94
N LYS A 610 -7.90 -26.39 -17.80
CA LYS A 610 -7.79 -27.13 -16.54
C LYS A 610 -6.36 -27.13 -16.01
N THR A 611 -5.38 -27.45 -16.86
CA THR A 611 -3.97 -27.46 -16.47
C THR A 611 -3.52 -26.08 -16.00
N GLU A 612 -3.79 -25.01 -16.74
CA GLU A 612 -3.43 -23.64 -16.38
C GLU A 612 -4.08 -23.21 -15.05
N VAL A 613 -5.34 -23.60 -14.82
CA VAL A 613 -6.06 -23.30 -13.57
C VAL A 613 -5.47 -24.05 -12.37
N ILE A 614 -5.16 -25.34 -12.52
CA ILE A 614 -4.64 -26.18 -11.43
C ILE A 614 -3.21 -25.80 -11.07
N THR A 615 -2.37 -25.63 -12.09
CA THR A 615 -0.95 -25.29 -11.92
C THR A 615 -0.75 -23.83 -11.55
N ARG A 616 -1.78 -23.00 -11.76
CA ARG A 616 -1.71 -21.54 -11.64
C ARG A 616 -0.60 -20.91 -12.47
N SER A 617 -0.13 -21.61 -13.49
CA SER A 617 0.79 -21.09 -14.49
C SER A 617 0.03 -20.90 -15.79
N ASP A 618 -0.14 -19.65 -16.19
CA ASP A 618 -0.45 -19.35 -17.59
C ASP A 618 0.75 -19.89 -18.39
N LEU A 619 0.54 -20.89 -19.25
CA LEU A 619 1.61 -21.40 -20.12
C LEU A 619 2.04 -20.22 -20.99
N ALA A 620 3.26 -19.72 -20.76
CA ALA A 620 3.88 -18.60 -21.48
C ALA A 620 3.56 -18.62 -22.98
#